data_AF-A0A919AVC2-F1
#
_entry.id   AF-A0A919AVC2-F1
#
_cell.length_a   1.000
_cell.length_b   1.000
_cell.length_c   1.000
_cell.angle_alpha   90.00
_cell.angle_beta   90.00
_cell.angle_gamma   90.00
#
_symmetry.space_group_name_H-M   'P 1'
#
loop_
_entity.id
_entity.type
_entity.pdbx_description
1 polymer ?
#
loop_
_entity_poly.entity_id
_entity_poly.type
_entity_poly.pdbx_seq_one_letter_code
_entity_poly.pdbx_strand_id
1 'polypeptide(L)'
;MATKTETPVFGFEAFSDMFKVPAFDLSAVTEFHKKNVEALAEAGRLAFEGSKSLTQKNVELAKENIAEVNEHATKMFNGKASELGFDKSFETAQAFMQKSVKDARVVADLAVESNQKVIAVLQDRYAAGAEEIKAATAK
;
A
#
# COMPACT_ATOMS: atom_id res chain seq x y z
N MET A 1 -24.82 62.40 1.01
CA MET A 1 -25.45 61.11 0.65
C MET A 1 -24.39 60.04 0.80
N ALA A 2 -24.47 59.20 1.83
CA ALA A 2 -23.52 58.11 2.07
C ALA A 2 -24.24 56.78 1.86
N THR A 3 -23.82 56.03 0.84
CA THR A 3 -24.29 54.68 0.54
C THR A 3 -23.75 53.72 1.60
N LYS A 4 -24.65 53.21 2.44
CA LYS A 4 -24.37 52.15 3.41
C LYS A 4 -24.21 50.84 2.63
N THR A 5 -22.98 50.40 2.42
CA THR A 5 -22.67 49.04 1.99
C THR A 5 -23.00 48.08 3.13
N GLU A 6 -24.18 47.47 3.08
CA GLU A 6 -24.51 46.36 3.95
C GLU A 6 -23.70 45.14 3.48
N THR A 7 -22.57 44.91 4.15
CA THR A 7 -21.85 43.64 4.04
C THR A 7 -22.83 42.54 4.42
N PRO A 8 -23.08 41.55 3.55
CA PRO A 8 -23.97 40.46 3.90
C PRO A 8 -23.33 39.69 5.05
N VAL A 9 -23.87 39.87 6.24
CA VAL A 9 -23.51 39.06 7.39
C VAL A 9 -24.05 37.67 7.06
N PHE A 10 -23.15 36.70 6.89
CA PHE A 10 -23.51 35.29 6.80
C PHE A 10 -24.07 34.85 8.15
N GLY A 11 -25.34 35.18 8.40
CA GLY A 11 -26.08 34.84 9.61
C GLY A 11 -26.32 33.34 9.69
N PHE A 12 -26.47 32.84 10.91
CA PHE A 12 -26.88 31.46 11.18
C PHE A 12 -28.16 31.04 10.42
N GLU A 13 -29.00 32.02 10.06
CA GLU A 13 -30.19 31.88 9.21
C GLU A 13 -29.86 31.49 7.75
N ALA A 14 -28.76 32.01 7.18
CA ALA A 14 -28.29 31.61 5.86
C ALA A 14 -27.75 30.17 5.87
N PHE A 15 -27.26 29.70 7.01
CA PHE A 15 -26.86 28.31 7.22
C PHE A 15 -28.08 27.41 7.43
N SER A 16 -29.09 27.85 8.19
CA SER A 16 -30.32 27.06 8.43
C SER A 16 -31.18 26.91 7.17
N ASP A 17 -31.22 27.91 6.29
CA ASP A 17 -31.88 27.81 4.97
C ASP A 17 -31.10 26.90 4.00
N MET A 18 -29.77 26.82 4.11
CA MET A 18 -28.94 25.87 3.37
C MET A 18 -29.12 24.42 3.89
N PHE A 19 -29.46 24.27 5.18
CA PHE A 19 -29.78 22.99 5.83
C PHE A 19 -31.27 22.62 5.77
N LYS A 20 -32.12 23.41 5.10
CA LYS A 20 -33.43 22.94 4.61
C LYS A 20 -33.22 21.98 3.43
N VAL A 21 -32.52 20.87 3.68
CA VAL A 21 -32.42 19.74 2.77
C VAL A 21 -33.44 18.69 3.23
N PRO A 22 -34.69 18.73 2.73
CA PRO A 22 -35.60 17.62 2.94
C PRO A 22 -35.10 16.43 2.12
N ALA A 23 -34.34 15.51 2.72
CA ALA A 23 -34.17 14.10 2.28
C ALA A 23 -33.00 13.34 2.96
N PHE A 24 -32.02 13.99 3.61
CA PHE A 24 -30.82 13.26 4.06
C PHE A 24 -30.98 12.60 5.44
N ASP A 25 -30.85 11.28 5.48
CA ASP A 25 -30.75 10.50 6.72
C ASP A 25 -29.40 10.75 7.42
N LEU A 26 -29.42 11.54 8.50
CA LEU A 26 -28.23 11.85 9.31
C LEU A 26 -27.56 10.61 9.91
N SER A 27 -28.30 9.53 10.14
CA SER A 27 -27.73 8.27 10.61
C SER A 27 -26.95 7.59 9.49
N ALA A 28 -27.48 7.63 8.27
CA ALA A 28 -26.79 7.12 7.08
C ALA A 28 -25.50 7.91 6.78
N VAL A 29 -25.50 9.23 6.96
CA VAL A 29 -24.29 10.07 6.82
C VAL A 29 -23.24 9.71 7.88
N THR A 30 -23.67 9.54 9.13
CA THR A 30 -22.75 9.15 10.23
C THR A 30 -22.12 7.78 9.96
N GLU A 31 -22.93 6.81 9.56
CA GLU A 31 -22.47 5.46 9.23
C GLU A 31 -21.55 5.45 7.99
N PHE A 32 -21.86 6.26 6.98
CA PHE A 32 -21.02 6.46 5.80
C PHE A 32 -19.61 6.95 6.17
N HIS A 33 -19.52 7.94 7.06
CA HIS A 33 -18.23 8.46 7.56
C HIS A 33 -17.49 7.44 8.41
N LYS A 34 -18.19 6.70 9.27
CA LYS A 34 -17.59 5.61 10.05
C LYS A 34 -16.93 4.56 9.16
N LYS A 35 -17.64 4.10 8.12
CA LYS A 35 -17.11 3.14 7.14
C LYS A 35 -15.92 3.69 6.34
N ASN A 36 -15.87 5.00 6.08
CA ASN A 36 -14.70 5.63 5.46
C ASN A 36 -13.47 5.54 6.37
N VAL A 37 -13.64 5.82 7.67
CA VAL A 37 -12.55 5.73 8.64
C VAL A 37 -12.06 4.29 8.79
N GLU A 38 -12.98 3.32 8.82
CA GLU A 38 -12.63 1.89 8.86
C GLU A 38 -11.84 1.45 7.63
N ALA A 39 -12.27 1.86 6.43
CA ALA A 39 -11.56 1.56 5.19
C ALA A 39 -10.16 2.19 5.15
N LEU A 40 -10.02 3.44 5.62
CA LEU A 40 -8.71 4.10 5.73
C LEU A 40 -7.80 3.41 6.75
N ALA A 41 -8.36 2.99 7.89
CA ALA A 41 -7.61 2.24 8.90
C ALA A 41 -7.12 0.91 8.34
N GLU A 42 -7.97 0.18 7.61
CA GLU A 42 -7.62 -1.09 6.99
C GLU A 42 -6.57 -0.91 5.87
N ALA A 43 -6.72 0.11 5.02
CA ALA A 43 -5.71 0.49 4.04
C ALA A 43 -4.35 0.80 4.70
N GLY A 44 -4.36 1.52 5.83
CA GLY A 44 -3.15 1.80 6.62
C GLY A 44 -2.52 0.52 7.20
N ARG A 45 -3.34 -0.41 7.72
CA ARG A 45 -2.89 -1.71 8.20
C ARG A 45 -2.21 -2.51 7.09
N LEU A 46 -2.83 -2.61 5.92
CA LEU A 46 -2.29 -3.32 4.77
C LEU A 46 -0.98 -2.70 4.27
N ALA A 47 -0.88 -1.37 4.23
CA ALA A 47 0.36 -0.67 3.88
C ALA A 47 1.50 -0.97 4.86
N PHE A 48 1.19 -1.02 6.16
CA PHE A 48 2.16 -1.39 7.19
C PHE A 48 2.60 -2.86 7.05
N GLU A 49 1.67 -3.77 6.79
CA GLU A 49 1.98 -5.18 6.54
C GLU A 49 2.84 -5.38 5.29
N GLY A 50 2.56 -4.66 4.22
CA GLY A 50 3.39 -4.65 3.02
C GLY A 50 4.83 -4.21 3.31
N SER A 51 4.99 -3.12 4.08
CA SER A 51 6.30 -2.62 4.51
C SER A 51 7.05 -3.63 5.37
N LYS A 52 6.35 -4.30 6.29
CA LYS A 52 6.91 -5.36 7.12
C LYS A 52 7.33 -6.57 6.28
N SER A 53 6.48 -7.01 5.35
CA SER A 53 6.76 -8.15 4.47
C SER A 53 7.98 -7.88 3.59
N LEU A 54 8.07 -6.68 3.00
CA LEU A 54 9.23 -6.24 2.22
C LEU A 54 10.51 -6.24 3.06
N THR A 55 10.45 -5.69 4.28
CA THR A 55 11.59 -5.67 5.20
C THR A 55 12.03 -7.08 5.58
N GLN A 56 11.08 -7.97 5.90
CA GLN A 56 11.36 -9.36 6.21
C GLN A 56 12.04 -10.07 5.03
N LYS A 57 11.56 -9.84 3.81
CA LYS A 57 12.17 -10.44 2.61
C LYS A 57 13.59 -9.93 2.38
N ASN A 58 13.85 -8.64 2.55
CA ASN A 58 15.22 -8.10 2.45
C ASN A 58 16.18 -8.71 3.49
N VAL A 59 15.71 -8.95 4.71
CA VAL A 59 16.50 -9.63 5.76
C VAL A 59 16.76 -11.10 5.42
N GLU A 60 15.77 -11.81 4.89
CA GLU A 60 15.90 -13.19 4.43
C GLU A 60 16.95 -13.30 3.30
N LEU A 61 16.83 -12.46 2.27
CA LEU A 61 17.78 -12.40 1.15
C LEU A 61 19.20 -12.08 1.64
N ALA A 62 19.35 -11.16 2.59
CA ALA A 62 20.65 -10.85 3.19
C ALA A 62 21.26 -12.06 3.92
N LYS A 63 20.45 -12.80 4.68
CA LYS A 63 20.91 -14.02 5.37
C LYS A 63 21.33 -15.11 4.39
N GLU A 64 20.56 -15.31 3.32
CA GLU A 64 20.91 -16.26 2.25
C GLU A 64 22.25 -15.88 1.61
N ASN A 65 22.44 -14.61 1.25
CA ASN A 65 23.68 -14.16 0.64
C ASN A 65 24.89 -14.33 1.57
N ILE A 66 24.75 -14.06 2.88
CA ILE A 66 25.82 -14.30 3.88
C ILE A 66 26.14 -15.80 3.98
N ALA A 67 25.12 -16.66 3.97
CA ALA A 67 25.31 -18.11 4.01
C ALA A 67 26.06 -18.62 2.77
N GLU A 68 25.70 -18.14 1.57
CA GLU A 68 26.37 -18.48 0.32
C GLU A 68 27.85 -18.04 0.33
N VAL A 69 28.14 -16.81 0.77
CA VAL A 69 29.53 -16.31 0.88
C VAL A 69 30.36 -17.19 1.82
N ASN A 70 29.82 -17.58 2.97
CA ASN A 70 30.50 -18.45 3.93
C ASN A 70 30.73 -19.86 3.36
N GLU A 71 29.77 -20.40 2.62
CA GLU A 71 29.90 -21.69 1.96
C GLU A 71 31.01 -21.65 0.89
N HIS A 72 31.02 -20.61 0.05
CA HIS A 72 32.06 -20.41 -0.96
C HIS A 72 33.44 -20.22 -0.34
N ALA A 73 33.56 -19.42 0.72
CA ALA A 73 34.82 -19.25 1.45
C ALA A 73 35.33 -20.58 2.03
N THR A 74 34.44 -21.37 2.65
CA THR A 74 34.79 -22.70 3.20
C THR A 74 35.27 -23.66 2.11
N LYS A 75 34.60 -23.69 0.94
CA LYS A 75 35.03 -24.49 -0.21
C LYS A 75 36.41 -24.09 -0.73
N MET A 76 36.75 -22.80 -0.67
CA MET A 76 38.03 -22.25 -1.11
C MET A 76 39.17 -22.60 -0.14
N PHE A 77 38.93 -22.52 1.18
CA PHE A 77 39.91 -22.87 2.21
C PHE A 77 40.20 -24.37 2.31
N ASN A 78 39.25 -25.24 1.97
CA ASN A 78 39.44 -26.70 1.96
C ASN A 78 40.22 -27.23 0.73
N GLY A 79 41.05 -26.41 0.09
CA GLY A 79 42.03 -26.84 -0.91
C GLY A 79 41.50 -27.18 -2.30
N LYS A 80 40.20 -27.00 -2.57
CA LYS A 80 39.61 -27.19 -3.92
C LYS A 80 39.85 -26.01 -4.88
N ALA A 81 40.75 -25.09 -4.53
CA ALA A 81 41.07 -23.91 -5.33
C ALA A 81 41.61 -24.26 -6.73
N SER A 82 42.23 -25.43 -6.91
CA SER A 82 42.72 -25.92 -8.20
C SER A 82 41.62 -26.45 -9.14
N GLU A 83 40.39 -26.67 -8.66
CA GLU A 83 39.24 -27.11 -9.47
C GLU A 83 38.42 -25.95 -10.06
N LEU A 84 38.81 -24.68 -9.83
CA LEU A 84 38.19 -23.50 -10.45
C LEU A 84 38.62 -23.38 -11.92
N GLY A 85 38.29 -24.39 -12.72
CA GLY A 85 38.34 -24.29 -14.18
C GLY A 85 37.29 -23.30 -14.69
N PHE A 86 37.51 -22.76 -15.89
CA PHE A 86 36.66 -21.76 -16.54
C PHE A 86 35.16 -22.11 -16.51
N ASP A 87 34.83 -23.40 -16.65
CA ASP A 87 33.45 -23.91 -16.62
C ASP A 87 32.77 -23.71 -15.26
N LYS A 88 33.46 -23.98 -14.15
CA LYS A 88 32.94 -23.82 -12.78
C LYS A 88 32.72 -22.34 -12.43
N SER A 89 33.59 -21.47 -12.93
CA SER A 89 33.43 -20.01 -12.80
C SER A 89 32.21 -19.51 -13.59
N PHE A 90 31.99 -20.05 -14.80
CA PHE A 90 30.83 -19.70 -15.63
C PHE A 90 29.51 -20.17 -15.00
N GLU A 91 29.43 -21.42 -14.51
CA GLU A 91 28.25 -21.93 -13.80
C GLU A 91 27.92 -21.11 -12.55
N THR A 92 28.95 -20.73 -11.77
CA THR A 92 28.77 -19.90 -10.57
C THR A 92 28.23 -18.51 -10.93
N ALA A 93 28.77 -17.88 -11.97
CA ALA A 93 28.28 -16.60 -12.45
C ALA A 93 26.84 -16.67 -12.99
N GLN A 94 26.51 -17.74 -13.71
CA GLN A 94 25.16 -17.98 -14.21
C GLN A 94 24.16 -18.17 -13.07
N ALA A 95 24.49 -18.99 -12.07
CA ALA A 95 23.66 -19.22 -10.90
C ALA A 95 23.42 -17.92 -10.11
N PHE A 96 24.46 -17.11 -9.89
CA PHE A 96 24.35 -15.82 -9.22
C PHE A 96 23.42 -14.86 -9.97
N MET A 97 23.52 -14.79 -11.31
CA MET A 97 22.66 -13.92 -12.11
C MET A 97 21.20 -14.39 -12.09
N GLN A 98 20.95 -15.70 -12.18
CA GLN A 98 19.61 -16.26 -12.07
C GLN A 98 18.99 -15.98 -10.69
N LYS A 99 19.77 -16.15 -9.61
CA LYS A 99 19.35 -15.83 -8.25
C LYS A 99 18.99 -14.35 -8.12
N SER A 100 19.86 -13.45 -8.57
CA SER A 100 19.65 -12.01 -8.48
C SER A 100 18.36 -11.56 -9.18
N VAL A 101 18.08 -12.10 -10.37
CA VAL A 101 16.84 -11.81 -11.11
C VAL A 101 15.61 -12.35 -10.37
N LYS A 102 15.71 -13.56 -9.78
CA LYS A 102 14.64 -14.14 -8.99
C LYS A 102 14.34 -13.31 -7.74
N ASP A 103 15.37 -12.90 -7.02
CA ASP A 103 15.25 -12.09 -5.80
C ASP A 103 14.61 -10.72 -6.11
N ALA A 104 15.05 -10.07 -7.20
CA ALA A 104 14.46 -8.83 -7.67
C ALA A 104 12.98 -8.99 -8.04
N ARG A 105 12.59 -10.10 -8.69
CA ARG A 105 11.19 -10.39 -9.01
C ARG A 105 10.34 -10.56 -7.76
N VAL A 106 10.82 -11.33 -6.77
CA VAL A 106 10.07 -11.54 -5.52
C VAL A 106 9.81 -10.21 -4.79
N VAL A 107 10.83 -9.34 -4.73
CA VAL A 107 10.69 -8.01 -4.14
C VAL A 107 9.69 -7.13 -4.91
N ALA A 108 9.74 -7.17 -6.25
CA ALA A 108 8.81 -6.43 -7.09
C ALA A 108 7.36 -6.92 -6.91
N ASP A 109 7.16 -8.24 -6.89
CA ASP A 109 5.84 -8.85 -6.73
C ASP A 109 5.24 -8.48 -5.36
N LEU A 110 6.02 -8.52 -4.28
CA LEU A 110 5.57 -8.08 -2.95
C LEU A 110 5.15 -6.60 -2.93
N ALA A 111 5.91 -5.73 -3.59
CA ALA A 111 5.58 -4.31 -3.67
C ALA A 111 4.28 -4.06 -4.46
N VAL A 112 4.11 -4.75 -5.60
CA VAL A 112 2.90 -4.66 -6.42
C VAL A 112 1.69 -5.19 -5.66
N GLU A 113 1.80 -6.37 -5.04
CA GLU A 113 0.72 -6.99 -4.28
C GLU A 113 0.28 -6.11 -3.10
N SER A 114 1.24 -5.54 -2.35
CA SER A 114 0.96 -4.60 -1.25
C SER A 114 0.14 -3.41 -1.73
N ASN A 115 0.55 -2.79 -2.84
CA ASN A 115 -0.15 -1.62 -3.39
C ASN A 115 -1.54 -1.99 -3.92
N GLN A 116 -1.68 -3.15 -4.56
CA GLN A 116 -2.97 -3.63 -5.06
C GLN A 116 -3.97 -3.85 -3.92
N LYS A 117 -3.55 -4.43 -2.79
CA LYS A 117 -4.43 -4.64 -1.63
C LYS A 117 -4.96 -3.32 -1.06
N VAL A 118 -4.08 -2.32 -0.92
CA VAL A 118 -4.47 -0.98 -0.46
C VAL A 118 -5.47 -0.33 -1.43
N ILE A 119 -5.16 -0.37 -2.73
CA ILE A 119 -6.04 0.20 -3.77
C ILE A 119 -7.40 -0.48 -3.79
N ALA A 120 -7.44 -1.81 -3.66
CA ALA A 120 -8.69 -2.58 -3.66
C ALA A 120 -9.62 -2.13 -2.53
N VAL A 121 -9.11 -1.98 -1.30
CA VAL A 121 -9.93 -1.50 -0.16
C VAL A 121 -10.52 -0.11 -0.43
N LEU A 122 -9.72 0.80 -1.01
CA LEU A 122 -10.20 2.15 -1.32
C LEU A 122 -11.20 2.16 -2.47
N GLN A 123 -11.01 1.34 -3.49
CA GLN A 123 -11.94 1.18 -4.61
C GLN A 123 -13.27 0.59 -4.15
N ASP A 124 -13.24 -0.46 -3.33
CA ASP A 124 -14.44 -1.07 -2.74
C ASP A 124 -15.20 -0.06 -1.89
N ARG A 125 -14.49 0.73 -1.08
CA ARG A 125 -15.14 1.77 -0.28
C ARG A 125 -15.78 2.85 -1.14
N TYR A 126 -15.09 3.29 -2.20
CA TYR A 126 -15.63 4.26 -3.14
C TYR A 126 -16.91 3.77 -3.81
N ALA A 127 -16.89 2.53 -4.33
CA ALA A 127 -18.06 1.91 -4.96
C ALA A 127 -19.24 1.77 -3.97
N ALA A 128 -18.98 1.27 -2.77
CA ALA A 128 -19.99 1.18 -1.72
C ALA A 128 -20.54 2.57 -1.34
N GLY A 129 -19.69 3.60 -1.33
CA GLY A 129 -20.08 4.96 -0.98
C GLY A 129 -21.01 5.59 -2.02
N ALA A 130 -20.78 5.33 -3.30
CA ALA A 130 -21.66 5.78 -4.38
C ALA A 130 -23.07 5.18 -4.25
N GLU A 131 -23.18 3.88 -3.92
CA GLU A 131 -24.47 3.22 -3.70
C GLU A 131 -25.16 3.73 -2.43
N GLU A 132 -24.42 4.01 -1.35
CA GLU A 132 -24.96 4.58 -0.11
C GLU A 132 -25.55 5.98 -0.32
N ILE A 133 -24.88 6.84 -1.10
CA ILE A 133 -25.38 8.18 -1.45
C ILE A 133 -26.64 8.09 -2.31
N LYS A 134 -26.67 7.17 -3.27
CA LYS A 134 -27.85 6.91 -4.11
C LYS A 134 -29.02 6.41 -3.28
N ALA A 135 -28.78 5.53 -2.31
CA ALA A 135 -29.81 5.04 -1.40
C ALA A 135 -30.32 6.13 -0.44
N ALA A 136 -29.43 7.03 0.00
CA ALA A 136 -29.78 8.15 0.88
C ALA A 136 -30.58 9.26 0.19
N THR A 137 -30.56 9.33 -1.14
CA THR A 137 -31.31 10.33 -1.95
C THR A 137 -32.57 9.78 -2.60
N ALA A 138 -32.76 8.46 -2.59
CA ALA A 138 -33.92 7.77 -3.16
C ALA A 138 -35.08 7.57 -2.17
N LYS A 139 -34.99 8.15 -0.97
CA LYS A 139 -36.05 8.17 0.05
C LYS A 139 -36.55 9.59 0.26
#